data_AF-A0A7C7E7G1-F1
#
_entry.id   AF-A0A7C7E7G1-F1
#
_cell.length_a   1.000
_cell.length_b   1.000
_cell.length_c   1.000
_cell.angle_alpha   90.00
_cell.angle_beta   90.00
_cell.angle_gamma   90.00
#
_symmetry.space_group_name_H-M   'P 1'
#
loop_
_entity.id
_entity.type
_entity.pdbx_description
1 polymer ?
#
loop_
_entity_poly.entity_id
_entity_poly.type
_entity_poly.pdbx_seq_one_letter_code
_entity_poly.pdbx_strand_id
1 'polypeptide(L)'
;KAGTSLEGYSIEEIFYRDFKDFHMELGKVGIGQVFTLDIDSVFSRKDEFINFMDKVYTDKGYYLTLLMITDIIKEGSYLLYRSANSSIIPLSFNVEACQGTFVKDLVSRKKQVIPRIAEAMRMLK
;
A
#
# COMPACT_ATOMS: atom_id res chain seq x y z
N LYS A 1 8.57 -21.87 11.39
CA LYS A 1 8.13 -20.51 11.81
C LYS A 1 9.26 -19.52 11.50
N ALA A 2 9.44 -19.12 10.23
CA ALA A 2 10.54 -18.24 9.81
C ALA A 2 10.17 -17.36 8.59
N GLY A 3 8.93 -17.43 8.12
CA GLY A 3 8.55 -16.91 6.79
C GLY A 3 8.10 -15.45 6.75
N THR A 4 7.86 -14.79 7.88
CA THR A 4 7.10 -13.52 7.91
C THR A 4 7.39 -12.59 9.08
N SER A 5 8.44 -12.83 9.88
CA SER A 5 8.80 -11.83 10.89
C SER A 5 9.49 -10.65 10.18
N LEU A 6 8.88 -9.47 10.28
CA LEU A 6 9.47 -8.20 9.84
C LEU A 6 10.39 -7.59 10.91
N GLU A 7 10.56 -8.28 12.04
CA GLU A 7 11.43 -7.87 13.13
C GLU A 7 12.88 -7.79 12.67
N GLY A 8 13.60 -6.79 13.17
CA GLY A 8 15.00 -6.54 12.84
C GLY A 8 15.23 -5.76 11.54
N TYR A 9 14.21 -5.58 10.68
CA TYR A 9 14.31 -4.72 9.51
C TYR A 9 13.81 -3.29 9.79
N SER A 10 14.50 -2.31 9.23
CA SER A 10 14.07 -0.92 9.22
C SER A 10 12.80 -0.73 8.36
N ILE A 11 12.06 0.36 8.60
CA ILE A 11 10.88 0.71 7.81
C ILE A 11 11.24 0.84 6.32
N GLU A 12 12.39 1.44 6.02
CA GLU A 12 12.88 1.62 4.66
C GLU A 12 13.12 0.28 3.95
N GLU A 13 13.82 -0.64 4.61
CA GLU A 13 14.09 -1.97 4.06
C GLU A 13 12.80 -2.76 3.82
N ILE A 14 11.85 -2.70 4.76
CA ILE A 14 10.56 -3.37 4.63
C ILE A 14 9.78 -2.76 3.46
N PHE A 15 9.68 -1.42 3.42
CA PHE A 15 8.91 -0.70 2.43
C PHE A 15 9.43 -0.95 1.01
N TYR A 16 10.75 -0.88 0.80
CA TYR A 16 11.34 -1.01 -0.54
C TYR A 16 11.55 -2.45 -1.00
N ARG A 17 11.42 -3.46 -0.13
CA ARG A 17 11.64 -4.88 -0.47
C ARG A 17 10.86 -5.33 -1.70
N ASP A 18 9.59 -4.96 -1.80
CA ASP A 18 8.78 -5.16 -3.00
C ASP A 18 8.00 -3.89 -3.35
N PHE A 19 8.72 -2.78 -3.48
CA PHE A 19 8.17 -1.55 -4.02
C PHE A 19 8.40 -1.46 -5.53
N LYS A 20 7.38 -1.00 -6.27
CA LYS A 20 7.46 -0.77 -7.71
C LYS A 20 6.86 0.57 -8.08
N ASP A 21 7.49 1.18 -9.07
CA ASP A 21 7.11 2.44 -9.69
C ASP A 21 6.30 2.22 -10.96
N PHE A 22 5.28 3.03 -11.15
CA PHE A 22 4.42 3.05 -12.33
C PHE A 22 4.17 4.50 -12.75
N HIS A 23 4.08 4.75 -14.05
CA HIS A 23 3.53 5.99 -14.58
C HIS A 23 2.12 5.71 -15.08
N MET A 24 1.16 6.47 -14.57
CA MET A 24 -0.27 6.37 -14.89
C MET A 24 -0.81 7.76 -15.24
N GLU A 25 -2.06 7.86 -15.71
CA GLU A 25 -2.61 9.12 -16.27
C GLU A 25 -2.44 10.35 -15.37
N LEU A 26 -2.73 10.23 -14.08
CA LEU A 26 -2.70 11.37 -13.13
C LEU A 26 -1.31 11.60 -12.51
N GLY A 27 -0.33 10.76 -12.85
CA GLY A 27 1.05 10.94 -12.41
C GLY A 27 1.73 9.65 -11.96
N LYS A 28 2.81 9.83 -11.20
CA LYS A 28 3.64 8.73 -10.73
C LYS A 28 2.96 7.98 -9.59
N VAL A 29 2.95 6.65 -9.66
CA VAL A 29 2.35 5.77 -8.66
C VAL A 29 3.39 4.81 -8.13
N GLY A 30 3.53 4.74 -6.81
CA GLY A 30 4.40 3.80 -6.12
C GLY A 30 3.59 2.80 -5.31
N ILE A 31 3.84 1.50 -5.50
CA ILE A 31 3.10 0.44 -4.81
C ILE A 31 4.05 -0.58 -4.19
N GLY A 32 4.10 -0.59 -2.86
CA GLY A 32 4.78 -1.58 -2.03
C GLY A 32 3.86 -2.74 -1.64
N GLN A 33 4.44 -3.92 -1.44
CA GLN A 33 3.74 -5.07 -0.88
C GLN A 33 4.62 -5.80 0.14
N VAL A 34 4.05 -6.14 1.29
CA VAL A 34 4.72 -6.87 2.37
C VAL A 34 3.80 -7.99 2.85
N PHE A 35 4.35 -9.18 3.03
CA PHE A 35 3.61 -10.33 3.54
C PHE A 35 3.87 -10.53 5.03
N THR A 36 2.82 -10.79 5.80
CA THR A 36 2.93 -11.04 7.24
C THR A 36 2.04 -12.20 7.69
N LEU A 37 2.46 -12.89 8.76
CA LEU A 37 1.62 -13.78 9.58
C LEU A 37 1.28 -13.14 10.94
N ASP A 38 1.82 -11.97 11.23
CA ASP A 38 1.65 -11.23 12.47
C ASP A 38 1.34 -9.76 12.11
N ILE A 39 0.05 -9.47 11.99
CA ILE A 39 -0.40 -8.13 11.61
C ILE A 39 -0.19 -7.13 12.73
N ASP A 40 -0.29 -7.57 13.99
CA ASP A 40 -0.20 -6.70 15.17
C ASP A 40 1.21 -6.13 15.30
N SER A 41 2.24 -6.95 15.04
CA SER A 41 3.63 -6.48 14.97
C SER A 41 3.83 -5.41 13.90
N VAL A 42 3.23 -5.56 12.71
CA VAL A 42 3.31 -4.52 11.65
C VAL A 42 2.58 -3.25 12.06
N PHE A 43 1.37 -3.40 12.63
CA PHE A 43 0.52 -2.26 13.02
C PHE A 43 1.09 -1.50 14.22
N SER A 44 1.90 -2.14 15.08
CA SER A 44 2.65 -1.44 16.12
C SER A 44 3.59 -0.36 15.58
N ARG A 45 3.99 -0.46 14.31
CA ARG A 45 4.86 0.47 13.58
C ARG A 45 4.11 1.27 12.50
N LYS A 46 2.77 1.25 12.52
CA LYS A 46 1.92 1.87 11.48
C LYS A 46 2.26 3.34 11.24
N ASP A 47 2.44 4.12 12.30
CA ASP A 47 2.72 5.55 12.18
C ASP A 47 4.11 5.81 11.60
N GLU A 48 5.09 4.95 11.89
CA GLU A 48 6.41 5.02 11.25
C GLU A 48 6.33 4.76 9.75
N PHE A 49 5.51 3.77 9.32
CA PHE A 49 5.25 3.54 7.90
C PHE A 49 4.59 4.74 7.23
N ILE A 50 3.54 5.32 7.84
CA ILE A 50 2.85 6.48 7.28
C ILE A 50 3.81 7.66 7.13
N ASN A 51 4.60 7.97 8.17
CA ASN A 51 5.59 9.04 8.13
C ASN A 51 6.66 8.81 7.05
N PHE A 52 7.11 7.57 6.88
CA PHE A 52 8.07 7.23 5.82
C PHE A 52 7.43 7.36 4.43
N MET A 53 6.19 6.90 4.26
CA MET A 53 5.44 7.02 3.02
C MET A 53 5.21 8.47 2.62
N ASP A 54 4.93 9.36 3.57
CA ASP A 54 4.76 10.80 3.32
C ASP A 54 6.05 11.45 2.82
N LYS A 55 7.21 11.05 3.35
CA LYS A 55 8.53 11.46 2.83
C LYS A 55 8.73 10.98 1.41
N VAL A 56 8.52 9.68 1.17
CA VAL A 56 8.68 9.07 -0.16
C VAL A 56 7.74 9.72 -1.19
N TYR A 57 6.49 9.97 -0.81
CA TYR A 57 5.49 10.67 -1.61
C TYR A 57 6.00 12.04 -2.06
N THR A 58 6.49 12.83 -1.11
CA THR A 58 6.96 14.21 -1.34
C THR A 58 8.26 14.24 -2.14
N ASP A 59 9.28 13.50 -1.70
CA ASP A 59 10.63 13.54 -2.25
C ASP A 59 10.68 13.02 -3.69
N LYS A 60 9.82 12.05 -4.03
CA LYS A 60 9.79 11.41 -5.36
C LYS A 60 8.65 11.90 -6.25
N GLY A 61 7.85 12.86 -5.77
CA GLY A 61 6.75 13.46 -6.52
C GLY A 61 5.68 12.46 -6.95
N TYR A 62 5.26 11.55 -6.07
CA TYR A 62 4.19 10.61 -6.40
C TYR A 62 2.81 11.30 -6.35
N TYR A 63 1.92 10.86 -7.23
CA TYR A 63 0.48 11.11 -7.09
C TYR A 63 -0.14 10.17 -6.05
N LEU A 64 0.35 8.92 -5.98
CA LEU A 64 -0.08 7.90 -5.02
C LEU A 64 1.12 7.06 -4.57
N THR A 65 1.27 6.91 -3.26
CA THR A 65 2.15 5.93 -2.63
C THR A 65 1.28 4.99 -1.80
N LEU A 66 1.25 3.71 -2.15
CA LEU A 66 0.41 2.68 -1.55
C LEU A 66 1.29 1.57 -0.98
N LEU A 67 1.00 1.12 0.24
CA LEU A 67 1.60 -0.07 0.84
C LEU A 67 0.49 -1.07 1.14
N MET A 68 0.63 -2.27 0.56
CA MET A 68 -0.20 -3.43 0.86
C MET A 68 0.50 -4.27 1.94
N ILE A 69 -0.15 -4.43 3.09
CA ILE A 69 0.29 -5.39 4.12
C ILE A 69 -0.61 -6.62 3.99
N THR A 70 -0.13 -7.60 3.24
CA THR A 70 -0.87 -8.83 2.94
C THR A 70 -0.77 -9.80 4.12
N ASP A 71 -1.90 -10.00 4.79
CA ASP A 71 -2.08 -10.99 5.84
C ASP A 71 -2.34 -12.35 5.18
N ILE A 72 -1.36 -13.25 5.30
CA ILE A 72 -1.44 -14.59 4.71
C ILE A 72 -2.54 -15.43 5.37
N ILE A 73 -2.83 -15.19 6.66
CA ILE A 73 -3.83 -15.95 7.42
C ILE A 73 -5.24 -15.51 7.02
N LYS A 74 -5.45 -14.20 6.86
CA LYS A 74 -6.76 -13.62 6.50
C LYS A 74 -7.01 -13.54 4.99
N GLU A 75 -6.04 -13.95 4.17
CA GLU A 75 -6.12 -13.95 2.71
C GLU A 75 -6.55 -12.58 2.13
N GLY A 76 -5.94 -11.51 2.62
CA GLY A 76 -6.24 -10.16 2.17
C GLY A 76 -5.16 -9.17 2.54
N SER A 77 -5.36 -7.89 2.22
CA SER A 77 -4.39 -6.85 2.54
C SER A 77 -4.99 -5.70 3.31
N TYR A 78 -4.24 -5.22 4.29
CA TYR A 78 -4.43 -3.92 4.90
C TYR A 78 -3.74 -2.86 4.04
N LEU A 79 -4.39 -1.72 3.84
CA LEU A 79 -3.89 -0.66 2.97
C LEU A 79 -3.45 0.56 3.80
N LEU A 80 -2.18 0.93 3.67
CA LEU A 80 -1.67 2.23 4.07
C LEU A 80 -1.36 3.04 2.82
N TYR A 81 -1.65 4.34 2.81
CA TYR A 81 -1.46 5.13 1.60
C TYR A 81 -1.31 6.64 1.85
N ARG A 82 -0.62 7.30 0.92
CA ARG A 82 -0.63 8.75 0.75
C ARG A 82 -0.99 9.06 -0.70
N SER A 83 -1.91 9.98 -0.93
CA SER A 83 -2.37 10.34 -2.27
C SER A 83 -2.65 11.84 -2.40
N ALA A 84 -2.54 12.35 -3.63
CA ALA A 84 -2.95 13.70 -3.98
C ALA A 84 -4.49 13.89 -3.94
N ASN A 85 -5.23 12.80 -4.19
CA ASN A 85 -6.69 12.76 -4.10
C ASN A 85 -7.11 11.64 -3.14
N SER A 86 -7.79 11.98 -2.05
CA SER A 86 -8.21 11.03 -1.00
C SER A 86 -9.23 10.00 -1.48
N SER A 87 -9.93 10.26 -2.60
CA SER A 87 -10.95 9.37 -3.14
C SER A 87 -10.39 8.19 -3.94
N ILE A 88 -9.09 8.19 -4.30
CA ILE A 88 -8.51 7.16 -5.18
C ILE A 88 -8.62 5.75 -4.59
N ILE A 89 -8.28 5.55 -3.31
CA ILE A 89 -8.35 4.24 -2.65
C ILE A 89 -9.80 3.79 -2.41
N PRO A 90 -10.69 4.65 -1.85
CA PRO A 90 -12.11 4.34 -1.77
C PRO A 90 -12.73 3.90 -3.10
N LEU A 91 -12.45 4.62 -4.18
CA LEU A 91 -12.98 4.32 -5.50
C LEU A 91 -12.42 3.02 -6.07
N SER A 92 -11.12 2.77 -5.91
CA SER A 92 -10.46 1.56 -6.42
C SER A 92 -10.91 0.27 -5.74
N PHE A 93 -11.24 0.32 -4.44
CA PHE A 93 -11.48 -0.90 -3.65
C PHE A 93 -12.86 -0.96 -2.98
N ASN A 94 -13.71 0.05 -3.20
CA ASN A 94 -15.02 0.18 -2.56
C ASN A 94 -14.92 0.11 -1.03
N VAL A 95 -14.08 0.98 -0.46
CA VAL A 95 -13.75 1.03 0.97
C VAL A 95 -13.83 2.44 1.52
N GLU A 96 -13.86 2.57 2.85
CA GLU A 96 -13.73 3.88 3.50
C GLU A 96 -12.29 4.43 3.41
N ALA A 97 -12.18 5.75 3.39
CA ALA A 97 -10.92 6.48 3.35
C ALA A 97 -10.19 6.46 4.70
N CYS A 98 -9.78 5.27 5.16
CA CYS A 98 -9.12 5.07 6.45
C CYS A 98 -7.78 4.33 6.30
N GLN A 99 -6.79 4.74 7.09
CA GLN A 99 -5.47 4.10 7.13
C GLN A 99 -5.53 2.75 7.83
N GLY A 100 -5.19 1.70 7.11
CA GLY A 100 -5.25 0.33 7.61
C GLY A 100 -6.59 -0.34 7.35
N THR A 101 -7.40 0.15 6.40
CA THR A 101 -8.58 -0.59 5.96
C THR A 101 -8.16 -1.93 5.37
N PHE A 102 -8.86 -2.99 5.77
CA PHE A 102 -8.67 -4.34 5.24
C PHE A 102 -9.52 -4.58 3.99
N VAL A 103 -8.90 -5.14 2.95
CA VAL A 103 -9.57 -5.58 1.72
C VAL A 103 -9.37 -7.08 1.58
N LYS A 104 -10.47 -7.83 1.70
CA LYS A 104 -10.48 -9.28 1.52
C LYS A 104 -10.10 -9.67 0.09
N ASP A 105 -9.40 -10.80 -0.06
CA ASP A 105 -8.97 -11.39 -1.32
C ASP A 105 -7.97 -10.52 -2.11
N LEU A 106 -7.53 -9.38 -1.57
CA LEU A 106 -6.57 -8.48 -2.20
C LEU A 106 -5.14 -8.94 -1.90
N VAL A 107 -4.63 -9.89 -2.68
CA VAL A 107 -3.32 -10.54 -2.45
C VAL A 107 -2.31 -10.30 -3.57
N SER A 108 -2.75 -9.80 -4.73
CA SER A 108 -1.90 -9.59 -5.90
C SER A 108 -1.87 -8.14 -6.35
N ARG A 109 -0.72 -7.47 -6.13
CA ARG A 109 -0.49 -6.13 -6.69
C ARG A 109 -0.74 -6.10 -8.20
N LYS A 110 -0.15 -7.04 -8.94
CA LYS A 110 -0.18 -7.02 -10.42
C LYS A 110 -1.57 -7.29 -11.00
N LYS A 111 -2.27 -8.30 -10.48
CA LYS A 111 -3.56 -8.71 -11.05
C LYS A 111 -4.76 -7.90 -10.54
N GLN A 112 -4.67 -7.34 -9.34
CA GLN A 112 -5.82 -6.74 -8.67
C GLN A 112 -5.65 -5.25 -8.40
N VAL A 113 -4.50 -4.81 -7.87
CA VAL A 113 -4.32 -3.41 -7.46
C VAL A 113 -4.04 -2.50 -8.64
N ILE A 114 -3.03 -2.82 -9.47
CA ILE A 114 -2.66 -2.01 -10.63
C ILE A 114 -3.87 -1.69 -11.53
N PRO A 115 -4.66 -2.67 -12.00
CA PRO A 115 -5.80 -2.36 -12.87
C PRO A 115 -6.88 -1.51 -12.18
N ARG A 116 -7.17 -1.74 -10.89
CA ARG A 116 -8.18 -0.98 -10.13
C ARG A 116 -7.76 0.46 -9.87
N ILE A 117 -6.47 0.69 -9.59
CA ILE A 117 -5.91 2.05 -9.44
C ILE A 117 -5.94 2.78 -10.78
N ALA A 118 -5.54 2.11 -11.88
CA ALA A 118 -5.56 2.71 -13.21
C ALA A 118 -7.00 3.12 -13.62
N GLU A 119 -8.00 2.28 -13.36
CA GLU A 119 -9.40 2.60 -13.64
C GLU A 119 -9.90 3.78 -12.80
N ALA A 120 -9.62 3.78 -11.49
CA ALA A 120 -10.01 4.89 -10.63
C ALA A 120 -9.35 6.22 -11.05
N MET A 121 -8.10 6.19 -11.52
CA MET A 121 -7.45 7.38 -12.08
C MET A 121 -8.16 7.91 -13.33
N ARG A 122 -8.60 7.02 -14.23
CA ARG A 122 -9.37 7.41 -15.43
C ARG A 122 -10.69 8.08 -15.07
N MET A 123 -11.34 7.61 -14.00
CA MET A 123 -12.61 8.16 -13.52
C MET A 123 -12.48 9.51 -12.80
N LEU A 124 -11.31 9.81 -12.24
CA LEU A 124 -11.03 11.04 -11.47
C LEU A 124 -10.43 12.17 -12.32
N LYS A 125 -10.17 11.91 -13.60
CA LYS A 125 -9.70 12.89 -14.58
C LYS A 125 -10.82 13.86 -14.97
#